data_AF-A0A0B2P690-F1
#
_entry.id   AF-A0A0B2P690-F1
#
_cell.length_a   1.000
_cell.length_b   1.000
_cell.length_c   1.000
_cell.angle_alpha   90.00
_cell.angle_beta   90.00
_cell.angle_gamma   90.00
#
_symmetry.space_group_name_H-M   'P 1'
#
loop_
_entity.id
_entity.type
_entity.pdbx_description
1 polymer ?
#
loop_
_entity_poly.entity_id
_entity_poly.type
_entity_poly.pdbx_seq_one_letter_code
_entity_poly.pdbx_strand_id
1 'polypeptide(L)'
;MDCCVCTTMPLILRPPRNTICGACYEGVRSIINMMSNIESEKVKAMANPNQNSSPVSRRNSIITKGKRGNNIEIIYPLQILDDCIRWCSEQTEQFNQQKEDMVFLRGFVAAFKAQIHTDILVSPGRNGPPIPAHKSVLAARSEIFKNMLECDECKAAPSNAITIPDLNHEELESLLEFLYSGTLNVEKLEKHVYALSQAADKYVIPHLLKHCERYLLSSLSTSNALETLEIADTCSNHNLKETTLNFLVKNIEHMVSSPKFEAFVHRSPHLTVQLVTRAFVNGAK
;
A
#
# COMPACT_ATOMS: atom_id res chain seq x y z
N MET A 1 -16.03 3.85 -3.41
CA MET A 1 -14.93 3.34 -4.26
C MET A 1 -14.87 4.23 -5.48
N ASP A 2 -13.82 5.03 -5.61
CA ASP A 2 -13.65 5.88 -6.78
C ASP A 2 -13.06 5.01 -7.90
N CYS A 3 -13.85 4.77 -8.94
CA CYS A 3 -13.38 4.09 -10.15
C CYS A 3 -12.27 4.93 -10.79
N CYS A 4 -11.16 4.31 -11.18
CA CYS A 4 -10.01 4.93 -11.84
C CYS A 4 -10.33 5.67 -13.14
N VAL A 5 -11.52 5.44 -13.72
CA VAL A 5 -12.06 6.16 -14.88
C VAL A 5 -12.82 7.43 -14.48
N CYS A 6 -13.46 7.44 -13.30
CA CYS A 6 -14.28 8.57 -12.82
C CYS A 6 -13.44 9.63 -12.09
N THR A 7 -12.23 9.30 -11.66
CA THR A 7 -11.33 10.20 -10.92
C THR A 7 -10.90 11.41 -11.76
N THR A 8 -10.89 11.31 -13.08
CA THR A 8 -10.57 12.40 -14.02
C THR A 8 -11.77 13.29 -14.36
N MET A 9 -13.00 12.92 -14.00
CA MET A 9 -14.20 13.75 -14.21
C MET A 9 -14.36 14.82 -13.12
N PRO A 10 -14.68 16.08 -13.49
CA PRO A 10 -15.06 17.13 -12.55
C PRO A 10 -16.19 16.68 -11.63
N LEU A 11 -16.13 17.04 -10.34
CA LEU A 11 -17.08 16.59 -9.29
C LEU A 11 -18.55 16.82 -9.67
N ILE A 12 -18.84 17.89 -10.42
CA ILE A 12 -20.19 18.27 -10.87
C ILE A 12 -20.80 17.32 -11.92
N LEU A 13 -19.99 16.49 -12.58
CA LEU A 13 -20.44 15.55 -13.60
C LEU A 13 -20.38 14.09 -13.09
N ARG A 14 -19.97 13.86 -11.83
CA ARG A 14 -19.90 12.53 -11.27
C ARG A 14 -21.30 11.99 -10.95
N PRO A 15 -21.61 10.74 -11.31
CA PRO A 15 -22.84 10.10 -10.87
C PRO A 15 -22.88 9.97 -9.32
N PRO A 16 -24.08 9.80 -8.73
CA PRO A 16 -24.22 9.52 -7.31
C PRO A 16 -23.40 8.29 -6.87
N ARG A 17 -23.07 8.22 -5.57
CA ARG A 17 -22.42 7.02 -4.99
C ARG A 17 -23.29 5.79 -5.29
N ASN A 18 -22.65 4.72 -5.75
CA ASN A 18 -23.26 3.44 -6.21
C ASN A 18 -23.94 3.48 -7.59
N THR A 19 -23.65 4.47 -8.43
CA THR A 19 -24.06 4.47 -9.85
C THR A 19 -22.83 4.35 -10.76
N ILE A 20 -22.86 3.40 -11.70
CA ILE A 20 -21.82 3.26 -12.73
C ILE A 20 -22.01 4.41 -13.74
N CYS A 21 -20.96 5.19 -14.03
CA CYS A 21 -21.07 6.24 -15.05
C CYS A 21 -21.27 5.62 -16.44
N GLY A 22 -21.88 6.35 -17.37
CA GLY A 22 -22.15 5.85 -18.73
C GLY A 22 -20.91 5.28 -19.42
N ALA A 23 -19.74 5.92 -19.24
CA ALA A 23 -18.47 5.43 -19.80
C ALA A 23 -18.00 4.10 -19.19
N CYS A 24 -18.11 3.94 -17.87
CA CYS A 24 -17.79 2.68 -17.20
C CYS A 24 -18.81 1.58 -17.51
N TYR A 25 -20.09 1.94 -17.65
CA TYR A 25 -21.15 1.01 -18.03
C TYR A 25 -20.91 0.47 -19.44
N GLU A 26 -20.62 1.36 -20.39
CA GLU A 26 -20.29 0.96 -21.76
C GLU A 26 -18.96 0.18 -21.82
N GLY A 27 -17.94 0.59 -21.05
CA GLY A 27 -16.69 -0.16 -20.96
C GLY A 27 -16.87 -1.60 -20.45
N VAL A 28 -17.60 -1.77 -19.35
CA VAL A 28 -17.91 -3.11 -18.80
C VAL A 28 -18.81 -3.90 -19.75
N ARG A 29 -19.80 -3.26 -20.37
CA ARG A 29 -20.69 -3.89 -21.35
C ARG A 29 -19.93 -4.39 -22.58
N SER A 30 -18.98 -3.62 -23.09
CA SER A 30 -18.10 -4.02 -24.20
C SER A 30 -17.25 -5.23 -23.83
N ILE A 31 -16.68 -5.26 -22.62
CA ILE A 31 -15.89 -6.39 -22.12
C ILE A 31 -16.78 -7.65 -21.96
N ILE A 32 -17.94 -7.53 -21.33
CA ILE A 32 -18.88 -8.65 -21.15
C ILE A 32 -19.31 -9.23 -22.51
N ASN A 33 -19.63 -8.36 -23.48
CA ASN A 33 -20.02 -8.80 -24.81
C ASN A 33 -18.87 -9.49 -25.55
N MET A 34 -17.63 -9.01 -25.36
CA MET A 34 -16.44 -9.67 -25.89
C MET A 34 -16.24 -11.06 -25.26
N MET A 35 -16.37 -11.19 -23.95
CA MET A 35 -16.19 -12.47 -23.25
C MET A 35 -17.27 -13.49 -23.60
N SER A 36 -18.54 -13.07 -23.69
CA SER A 36 -19.65 -13.94 -24.08
C SER A 36 -19.48 -14.49 -25.50
N ASN A 37 -18.97 -13.67 -26.42
CA ASN A 37 -18.66 -14.10 -27.78
C ASN A 37 -17.52 -15.15 -27.78
N ILE A 38 -16.48 -14.98 -26.96
CA ILE A 38 -15.38 -15.95 -26.82
C ILE A 38 -15.86 -17.28 -26.27
N GLU A 39 -16.77 -17.28 -25.29
CA GLU A 39 -17.35 -18.52 -24.75
C GLU A 39 -18.21 -19.25 -25.79
N SER A 40 -19.01 -18.51 -26.56
CA SER A 40 -19.83 -19.09 -27.64
C SER A 40 -18.98 -19.74 -28.75
N GLU A 41 -17.79 -19.21 -28.99
CA GLU A 41 -16.82 -19.69 -29.97
C GLU A 41 -16.09 -20.94 -29.46
N LYS A 42 -15.76 -21.01 -28.17
CA LYS A 42 -15.21 -22.21 -27.53
C LYS A 42 -16.19 -23.38 -27.56
N VAL A 43 -17.48 -23.13 -27.30
CA VAL A 43 -18.53 -24.16 -27.36
C VAL A 43 -18.72 -24.70 -28.79
N LYS A 44 -18.61 -23.84 -29.82
CA LYS A 44 -18.67 -24.26 -31.22
C LYS A 44 -17.45 -25.07 -31.66
N ALA A 45 -16.25 -24.73 -31.17
CA ALA A 45 -15.02 -25.47 -31.44
C ALA A 45 -15.03 -26.89 -30.82
N MET A 46 -15.68 -27.06 -29.66
CA MET A 46 -15.85 -28.37 -29.02
C MET A 46 -16.91 -29.25 -29.71
N ALA A 47 -17.83 -28.66 -30.49
CA ALA A 47 -18.91 -29.39 -31.17
C ALA A 47 -18.54 -29.93 -32.57
N ASN A 48 -17.40 -29.54 -33.16
CA ASN A 48 -16.97 -30.05 -34.47
C ASN A 48 -15.43 -30.07 -34.63
N PRO A 49 -14.75 -31.21 -34.35
CA PRO A 49 -13.29 -31.25 -34.23
C PRO A 49 -12.48 -31.20 -35.55
N ASN A 50 -13.13 -31.29 -36.71
CA ASN A 50 -12.46 -31.61 -37.99
C ASN A 50 -12.45 -30.50 -39.05
N GLN A 51 -12.60 -29.23 -38.67
CA GLN A 51 -12.27 -28.12 -39.58
C GLN A 51 -10.99 -27.42 -39.15
N ASN A 52 -9.88 -27.82 -39.78
CA ASN A 52 -8.65 -27.03 -39.83
C ASN A 52 -8.92 -25.73 -40.60
N SER A 53 -9.35 -24.71 -39.87
CA SER A 53 -9.18 -23.32 -40.26
C SER A 53 -8.71 -22.56 -39.02
N SER A 54 -7.48 -22.06 -39.05
CA SER A 54 -6.90 -21.28 -37.96
C SER A 54 -7.87 -20.19 -37.48
N PRO A 55 -7.97 -19.91 -36.16
CA PRO A 55 -9.01 -19.05 -35.59
C PRO A 55 -8.92 -17.57 -36.00
N VAL A 56 -7.88 -17.19 -36.76
CA VAL A 56 -7.48 -15.80 -37.00
C VAL A 56 -8.22 -15.17 -38.19
N SER A 57 -8.85 -15.95 -39.09
CA SER A 57 -9.21 -15.39 -40.41
C SER A 57 -10.69 -15.05 -40.65
N ARG A 58 -11.61 -15.21 -39.69
CA ARG A 58 -13.03 -14.83 -39.91
C ARG A 58 -13.70 -14.23 -38.69
N ARG A 59 -13.37 -12.99 -38.35
CA ARG A 59 -14.35 -12.10 -37.70
C ARG A 59 -14.15 -10.67 -38.18
N ASN A 60 -15.06 -10.21 -39.04
CA ASN A 60 -15.79 -8.95 -38.82
C ASN A 60 -16.75 -8.64 -39.98
N SER A 61 -18.03 -8.63 -39.66
CA SER A 61 -19.04 -7.86 -40.39
C SER A 61 -20.18 -7.50 -39.47
N ILE A 62 -19.92 -6.65 -38.46
CA ILE A 62 -20.99 -5.88 -37.80
C ILE A 62 -21.22 -4.63 -38.64
N ILE A 63 -22.21 -4.72 -39.53
CA ILE A 63 -22.72 -3.60 -40.31
C ILE A 63 -23.62 -2.77 -39.38
N THR A 64 -23.18 -1.59 -38.95
CA THR A 64 -24.11 -0.57 -38.43
C THR A 64 -24.70 0.19 -39.61
N LYS A 65 -25.99 0.03 -39.86
CA LYS A 65 -26.71 0.82 -40.88
C LYS A 65 -26.79 2.28 -40.44
N GLY A 66 -26.04 3.16 -41.10
CA GLY A 66 -26.21 4.62 -41.07
C GLY A 66 -26.18 5.16 -42.51
N LYS A 67 -27.22 5.90 -42.92
CA LYS A 67 -27.33 6.45 -44.27
C LYS A 67 -26.35 7.61 -44.50
N ARG A 68 -25.57 7.46 -45.58
CA ARG A 68 -24.89 8.45 -46.46
C ARG A 68 -24.39 9.78 -45.86
N GLY A 69 -23.07 9.96 -46.02
CA GLY A 69 -22.48 11.27 -46.34
C GLY A 69 -21.28 11.62 -45.47
N ASN A 70 -20.11 11.67 -46.11
CA ASN A 70 -18.81 12.16 -45.63
C ASN A 70 -17.98 11.17 -44.79
N ASN A 71 -16.84 10.80 -45.38
CA ASN A 71 -15.84 9.89 -44.84
C ASN A 71 -15.36 10.33 -43.45
N ILE A 72 -15.76 9.55 -42.44
CA ILE A 72 -15.06 9.45 -41.18
C ILE A 72 -14.34 8.11 -41.26
N GLU A 73 -13.01 8.12 -41.36
CA GLU A 73 -12.22 6.92 -41.10
C GLU A 73 -12.46 6.50 -39.65
N ILE A 74 -13.31 5.50 -39.47
CA ILE A 74 -13.52 4.87 -38.17
C ILE A 74 -12.29 3.99 -37.93
N ILE A 75 -11.31 4.54 -37.21
CA ILE A 75 -10.15 3.79 -36.73
C ILE A 75 -10.66 2.61 -35.90
N TYR A 76 -10.29 1.41 -36.33
CA TYR A 76 -10.95 0.15 -36.04
C TYR A 76 -10.87 -0.26 -34.55
N PRO A 77 -11.96 -0.80 -33.95
CA PRO A 77 -11.98 -1.38 -32.60
C PRO A 77 -10.99 -2.54 -32.37
N LEU A 78 -10.50 -3.17 -33.45
CA LEU A 78 -9.49 -4.23 -33.43
C LEU A 78 -8.14 -3.73 -32.90
N GLN A 79 -7.69 -2.55 -33.35
CA GLN A 79 -6.42 -1.97 -32.92
C GLN A 79 -6.43 -1.69 -31.41
N ILE A 80 -7.56 -1.17 -30.91
CA ILE A 80 -7.78 -0.88 -29.49
C ILE A 80 -7.77 -2.17 -28.67
N LEU A 81 -8.35 -3.26 -29.18
CA LEU A 81 -8.35 -4.53 -28.48
C LEU A 81 -6.96 -5.17 -28.45
N ASP A 82 -6.23 -5.15 -29.55
CA ASP A 82 -4.86 -5.66 -29.63
C ASP A 82 -3.93 -4.85 -28.73
N ASP A 83 -4.12 -3.53 -28.65
CA ASP A 83 -3.39 -2.65 -27.72
C ASP A 83 -3.73 -2.95 -26.26
N CYS A 84 -5.00 -3.22 -25.92
CA CYS A 84 -5.40 -3.63 -24.57
C CYS A 84 -4.82 -5.00 -24.20
N ILE A 85 -4.83 -5.98 -25.11
CA ILE A 85 -4.23 -7.30 -24.88
C ILE A 85 -2.73 -7.17 -24.65
N ARG A 86 -2.05 -6.41 -25.51
CA ARG A 86 -0.61 -6.14 -25.40
C ARG A 86 -0.29 -5.47 -24.06
N TRP A 87 -1.03 -4.44 -23.67
CA TRP A 87 -0.87 -3.78 -22.37
C TRP A 87 -1.07 -4.76 -21.20
N CYS A 88 -2.11 -5.59 -21.23
CA CYS A 88 -2.35 -6.60 -20.19
C CYS A 88 -1.20 -7.62 -20.09
N SER A 89 -0.66 -8.05 -21.23
CA SER A 89 0.50 -8.95 -21.29
C SER A 89 1.74 -8.27 -20.71
N GLU A 90 2.02 -7.02 -21.09
CA GLU A 90 3.14 -6.22 -20.56
C GLU A 90 3.03 -6.06 -19.03
N GLN A 91 1.84 -5.78 -18.49
CA GLN A 91 1.63 -5.66 -17.05
C GLN A 91 1.83 -6.99 -16.32
N THR A 92 1.41 -8.11 -16.93
CA THR A 92 1.61 -9.45 -16.36
C THR A 92 3.09 -9.81 -16.31
N GLU A 93 3.84 -9.51 -17.36
CA GLU A 93 5.29 -9.74 -17.43
C GLU A 93 6.02 -8.89 -16.38
N GLN A 94 5.68 -7.61 -16.26
CA GLN A 94 6.24 -6.73 -15.21
C GLN A 94 5.98 -7.27 -13.80
N PHE A 95 4.76 -7.75 -13.53
CA PHE A 95 4.42 -8.34 -12.24
C PHE A 95 5.20 -9.64 -11.98
N ASN A 96 5.37 -10.49 -12.98
CA ASN A 96 6.16 -11.71 -12.87
C ASN A 96 7.63 -11.40 -12.61
N GLN A 97 8.21 -10.43 -13.32
CA GLN A 97 9.59 -10.00 -13.08
C GLN A 97 9.77 -9.50 -11.64
N GLN A 98 8.87 -8.65 -11.15
CA GLN A 98 8.90 -8.18 -9.75
C GLN A 98 8.83 -9.33 -8.75
N LYS A 99 8.06 -10.38 -9.06
CA LYS A 99 7.98 -11.58 -8.22
C LYS A 99 9.30 -12.36 -8.21
N GLU A 100 9.95 -12.49 -9.36
CA GLU A 100 11.27 -13.14 -9.47
C GLU A 100 12.34 -12.37 -8.70
N ASP A 101 12.39 -11.04 -8.85
CA ASP A 101 13.30 -10.17 -8.10
C ASP A 101 13.08 -10.30 -6.59
N MET A 102 11.81 -10.35 -6.16
CA MET A 102 11.45 -10.58 -4.76
C MET A 102 11.90 -11.96 -4.26
N VAL A 103 11.84 -13.01 -5.10
CA VAL A 103 12.34 -14.34 -4.74
C VAL A 103 13.87 -14.32 -4.61
N PHE A 104 14.58 -13.64 -5.50
CA PHE A 104 16.03 -13.48 -5.42
C PHE A 104 16.44 -12.82 -4.09
N LEU A 105 15.75 -11.74 -3.69
CA LEU A 105 16.04 -11.01 -2.45
C LEU A 105 15.72 -11.80 -1.17
N ARG A 106 14.92 -12.88 -1.23
CA ARG A 106 14.64 -13.74 -0.05
C ARG A 106 15.89 -14.40 0.53
N GLY A 107 16.98 -14.50 -0.23
CA GLY A 107 18.26 -14.99 0.28
C GLY A 107 18.74 -14.22 1.52
N PHE A 108 18.51 -12.91 1.58
CA PHE A 108 18.86 -12.09 2.75
C PHE A 108 18.03 -12.43 3.99
N VAL A 109 16.75 -12.76 3.82
CA VAL A 109 15.89 -13.22 4.93
C VAL A 109 16.37 -14.57 5.46
N ALA A 110 16.76 -15.48 4.57
CA ALA A 110 17.31 -16.77 4.96
C ALA A 110 18.64 -16.60 5.73
N ALA A 111 19.53 -15.73 5.26
CA ALA A 111 20.79 -15.40 5.94
C ALA A 111 20.55 -14.81 7.34
N PHE A 112 19.56 -13.91 7.49
CA PHE A 112 19.17 -13.38 8.79
C PHE A 112 18.66 -14.47 9.74
N LYS A 113 17.71 -15.31 9.29
CA LYS A 113 17.14 -16.38 10.13
C LYS A 113 18.18 -17.44 10.54
N ALA A 114 19.08 -17.77 9.63
CA ALA A 114 20.16 -18.74 9.89
C ALA A 114 21.39 -18.11 10.55
N GLN A 115 21.40 -16.79 10.78
CA GLN A 115 22.51 -16.05 11.40
C GLN A 115 23.86 -16.26 10.68
N ILE A 116 23.82 -16.42 9.36
CA ILE A 116 24.99 -16.73 8.54
C ILE A 116 25.86 -15.46 8.38
N HIS A 117 27.11 -15.51 8.82
CA HIS A 117 28.09 -14.41 8.65
C HIS A 117 27.64 -13.05 9.22
N THR A 118 26.89 -13.05 10.32
CA THR A 118 26.54 -11.82 11.03
C THR A 118 27.78 -11.16 11.64
N ASP A 119 27.82 -9.84 11.60
CA ASP A 119 28.99 -9.01 11.96
C ASP A 119 28.65 -7.91 12.98
N ILE A 120 27.41 -7.87 13.47
CA ILE A 120 26.93 -6.94 14.49
C ILE A 120 25.82 -7.54 15.36
N LEU A 121 25.78 -7.15 16.63
CA LEU A 121 24.69 -7.42 17.56
C LEU A 121 23.82 -6.19 17.76
N VAL A 122 22.51 -6.32 17.56
CA VAL A 122 21.55 -5.24 17.78
C VAL A 122 20.80 -5.52 19.08
N SER A 123 20.97 -4.65 20.07
CA SER A 123 20.38 -4.80 21.40
C SER A 123 19.08 -4.01 21.52
N PRO A 124 18.01 -4.59 22.10
CA PRO A 124 16.81 -3.82 22.40
C PRO A 124 17.06 -2.86 23.57
N GLY A 125 16.23 -1.83 23.68
CA GLY A 125 16.34 -0.82 24.74
C GLY A 125 15.84 -1.29 26.10
N ARG A 126 14.90 -2.23 26.08
CA ARG A 126 14.34 -2.87 27.28
C ARG A 126 14.53 -4.38 27.16
N ASN A 127 14.88 -5.01 28.29
CA ASN A 127 15.02 -6.45 28.53
C ASN A 127 14.84 -7.36 27.30
N GLY A 128 15.91 -8.05 26.91
CA GLY A 128 15.89 -9.07 25.87
C GLY A 128 17.29 -9.34 25.34
N PRO A 129 17.53 -10.51 24.74
CA PRO A 129 18.83 -10.81 24.17
C PRO A 129 19.10 -9.94 22.93
N PRO A 130 20.38 -9.60 22.66
CA PRO A 130 20.77 -8.99 21.39
C PRO A 130 20.48 -9.91 20.21
N ILE A 131 20.15 -9.34 19.06
CA ILE A 131 19.86 -10.06 17.83
C ILE A 131 21.04 -9.86 16.86
N PRO A 132 21.70 -10.92 16.38
CA PRO A 132 22.76 -10.78 15.39
C PRO A 132 22.20 -10.34 14.02
N ALA A 133 22.96 -9.51 13.32
CA ALA A 133 22.57 -8.90 12.04
C ALA A 133 23.79 -8.58 11.16
N HIS A 134 23.56 -7.90 10.04
CA HIS A 134 24.57 -7.52 9.06
C HIS A 134 24.66 -5.99 8.95
N LYS A 135 25.84 -5.43 9.19
CA LYS A 135 26.11 -3.98 9.06
C LYS A 135 25.69 -3.44 7.70
N SER A 136 26.01 -4.18 6.63
CA SER A 136 25.68 -3.81 5.26
C SER A 136 24.18 -3.65 5.01
N VAL A 137 23.36 -4.56 5.55
CA VAL A 137 21.90 -4.48 5.42
C VAL A 137 21.35 -3.31 6.24
N LEU A 138 21.81 -3.11 7.47
CA LEU A 138 21.36 -1.99 8.29
C LEU A 138 21.69 -0.64 7.62
N ALA A 139 22.94 -0.46 7.19
CA ALA A 139 23.41 0.75 6.52
C ALA A 139 22.68 1.01 5.18
N ALA A 140 22.38 -0.04 4.41
CA ALA A 140 21.67 0.10 3.13
C ALA A 140 20.19 0.51 3.30
N ARG A 141 19.60 0.29 4.47
CA ARG A 141 18.16 0.52 4.71
C ARG A 141 17.85 1.79 5.51
N SER A 142 18.86 2.39 6.14
CA SER A 142 18.72 3.56 6.99
C SER A 142 20.00 4.38 6.99
N GLU A 143 19.89 5.66 6.62
CA GLU A 143 21.01 6.60 6.71
C GLU A 143 21.46 6.80 8.17
N ILE A 144 20.53 6.71 9.13
CA ILE A 144 20.86 6.78 10.55
C ILE A 144 21.70 5.59 10.98
N PHE A 145 21.33 4.36 10.60
CA PHE A 145 22.17 3.19 10.88
C PHE A 145 23.52 3.27 10.19
N LYS A 146 23.56 3.72 8.93
CA LYS A 146 24.83 3.94 8.23
C LYS A 146 25.74 4.90 9.00
N ASN A 147 25.22 6.07 9.39
CA ASN A 147 25.99 7.05 10.16
C ASN A 147 26.41 6.52 11.54
N MET A 148 25.55 5.75 12.21
CA MET A 148 25.89 5.11 13.50
C MET A 148 27.04 4.12 13.35
N LEU A 149 27.14 3.41 12.23
CA LEU A 149 28.18 2.42 11.96
C LEU A 149 29.48 3.05 11.45
N GLU A 150 29.41 4.17 10.72
CA GLU A 150 30.58 4.89 10.19
C GLU A 150 31.26 5.75 11.28
N CYS A 151 30.51 6.30 12.24
CA CYS A 151 31.07 7.13 13.32
C CYS A 151 32.03 6.38 14.27
N ASP A 152 32.03 5.06 14.26
CA ASP A 152 32.89 4.22 15.10
C ASP A 152 34.35 4.17 14.63
N GLU A 153 34.67 4.60 13.40
CA GLU A 153 36.04 4.51 12.87
C GLU A 153 37.00 5.57 13.43
N CYS A 154 36.50 6.61 14.12
CA CYS A 154 37.33 7.78 14.42
C CYS A 154 37.89 7.83 15.86
N LYS A 155 37.36 7.09 16.84
CA LYS A 155 37.77 7.24 18.26
C LYS A 155 37.71 5.99 19.16
N ALA A 156 37.17 4.85 18.71
CA ALA A 156 37.07 3.64 19.52
C ALA A 156 37.31 2.38 18.67
N ALA A 157 37.58 1.24 19.31
CA ALA A 157 37.51 -0.04 18.61
C ALA A 157 36.08 -0.20 18.04
N PRO A 158 35.92 -0.73 16.81
CA PRO A 158 34.60 -0.84 16.18
C PRO A 158 33.66 -1.57 17.13
N SER A 159 32.57 -0.90 17.53
CA SER A 159 31.58 -1.54 18.37
C SER A 159 30.86 -2.57 17.52
N ASN A 160 31.06 -3.85 17.82
CA ASN A 160 30.29 -4.93 17.19
C ASN A 160 28.86 -5.02 17.77
N ALA A 161 28.38 -3.95 18.41
CA ALA A 161 27.04 -3.85 18.93
C ALA A 161 26.48 -2.42 18.85
N ILE A 162 25.18 -2.32 18.56
CA ILE A 162 24.40 -1.09 18.68
C ILE A 162 23.14 -1.35 19.52
N THR A 163 22.60 -0.31 20.14
CA THR A 163 21.38 -0.39 20.94
C THR A 163 20.28 0.45 20.34
N ILE A 164 19.07 -0.12 20.26
CA ILE A 164 17.84 0.54 19.79
C ILE A 164 16.96 0.80 21.01
N PRO A 165 17.12 1.95 21.70
CA PRO A 165 16.57 2.17 23.04
C PRO A 165 15.03 2.20 23.09
N ASP A 166 14.38 2.48 21.96
CA ASP A 166 12.94 2.70 21.91
C ASP A 166 12.14 1.40 21.72
N LEU A 167 12.81 0.31 21.36
CA LEU A 167 12.15 -0.97 21.02
C LEU A 167 12.43 -2.04 22.07
N ASN A 168 11.40 -2.82 22.39
CA ASN A 168 11.58 -4.10 23.07
C ASN A 168 12.07 -5.19 22.09
N HIS A 169 12.36 -6.39 22.60
CA HIS A 169 12.91 -7.48 21.79
C HIS A 169 12.01 -7.89 20.60
N GLU A 170 10.70 -8.04 20.79
CA GLU A 170 9.78 -8.45 19.72
C GLU A 170 9.58 -7.35 18.65
N GLU A 171 9.55 -6.09 19.09
CA GLU A 171 9.48 -4.94 18.20
C GLU A 171 10.77 -4.79 17.38
N LEU A 172 11.93 -5.02 18.03
CA LEU A 172 13.23 -5.02 17.36
C LEU A 172 13.33 -6.16 16.36
N GLU A 173 12.90 -7.36 16.71
CA GLU A 173 12.85 -8.49 15.79
C GLU A 173 11.98 -8.16 14.57
N SER A 174 10.82 -7.53 14.78
CA SER A 174 9.91 -7.11 13.71
C SER A 174 10.54 -6.03 12.82
N LEU A 175 11.25 -5.05 13.42
CA LEU A 175 11.99 -4.05 12.66
C LEU A 175 13.04 -4.74 11.78
N LEU A 176 13.89 -5.60 12.35
CA LEU A 176 14.94 -6.28 11.62
C LEU A 176 14.35 -7.16 10.51
N GLU A 177 13.34 -7.97 10.79
CA GLU A 177 12.66 -8.79 9.76
C GLU A 177 12.18 -7.92 8.58
N PHE A 178 11.64 -6.73 8.85
CA PHE A 178 11.27 -5.79 7.79
C PHE A 178 12.47 -5.28 6.99
N LEU A 179 13.61 -4.96 7.63
CA LEU A 179 14.81 -4.50 6.93
C LEU A 179 15.36 -5.55 5.93
N TYR A 180 15.20 -6.84 6.25
CA TYR A 180 15.63 -7.92 5.36
C TYR A 180 14.61 -8.26 4.27
N SER A 181 13.31 -8.17 4.56
CA SER A 181 12.25 -8.67 3.67
C SER A 181 11.45 -7.59 2.94
N GLY A 182 11.47 -6.35 3.44
CA GLY A 182 10.66 -5.24 2.95
C GLY A 182 9.15 -5.35 3.25
N THR A 183 8.73 -6.33 4.07
CA THR A 183 7.34 -6.58 4.43
C THR A 183 7.25 -7.21 5.83
N LEU A 184 6.06 -7.18 6.44
CA LEU A 184 5.75 -7.95 7.65
C LEU A 184 4.46 -8.74 7.45
N ASN A 185 4.26 -9.78 8.24
CA ASN A 185 2.94 -10.40 8.35
C ASN A 185 1.97 -9.43 9.05
N VAL A 186 0.69 -9.59 8.78
CA VAL A 186 -0.33 -8.67 9.28
C VAL A 186 -0.38 -8.71 10.80
N GLU A 187 -0.16 -9.87 11.42
CA GLU A 187 -0.25 -10.04 12.87
C GLU A 187 0.88 -9.30 13.61
N LYS A 188 2.15 -9.39 13.15
CA LYS A 188 3.24 -8.61 13.78
C LYS A 188 3.07 -7.13 13.50
N LEU A 189 2.63 -6.77 12.29
CA LEU A 189 2.41 -5.36 11.96
C LEU A 189 1.33 -4.77 12.87
N GLU A 190 0.17 -5.40 13.00
CA GLU A 190 -0.90 -4.98 13.90
C GLU A 190 -0.42 -4.78 15.33
N LYS A 191 0.32 -5.78 15.86
CA LYS A 191 0.80 -5.77 17.24
C LYS A 191 1.81 -4.64 17.51
N HIS A 192 2.64 -4.29 16.53
CA HIS A 192 3.79 -3.40 16.73
C HIS A 192 3.74 -2.10 15.90
N VAL A 193 2.64 -1.80 15.20
CA VAL A 193 2.58 -0.71 14.20
C VAL A 193 3.01 0.64 14.76
N TYR A 194 2.62 0.97 16.00
CA TYR A 194 2.95 2.27 16.60
C TYR A 194 4.43 2.41 16.95
N ALA A 195 5.05 1.34 17.46
CA ALA A 195 6.49 1.31 17.75
C ALA A 195 7.31 1.31 16.45
N LEU A 196 6.88 0.52 15.46
CA LEU A 196 7.49 0.48 14.14
C LEU A 196 7.36 1.80 13.38
N SER A 197 6.25 2.53 13.53
CA SER A 197 6.09 3.86 12.91
C SER A 197 7.09 4.86 13.47
N GLN A 198 7.24 4.92 14.80
CA GLN A 198 8.21 5.79 15.45
C GLN A 198 9.65 5.40 15.10
N ALA A 199 9.96 4.11 15.08
CA ALA A 199 11.28 3.64 14.65
C ALA A 199 11.54 3.99 13.18
N ALA A 200 10.56 3.83 12.30
CA ALA A 200 10.71 4.17 10.89
C ALA A 200 10.99 5.66 10.67
N ASP A 201 10.33 6.53 11.43
CA ASP A 201 10.58 7.97 11.39
C ASP A 201 11.97 8.30 11.96
N LYS A 202 12.26 7.84 13.19
CA LYS A 202 13.52 8.11 13.91
C LYS A 202 14.76 7.61 13.15
N TYR A 203 14.68 6.42 12.57
CA TYR A 203 15.79 5.82 11.81
C TYR A 203 15.70 6.11 10.31
N VAL A 204 14.77 6.97 9.87
CA VAL A 204 14.62 7.40 8.47
C VAL A 204 14.53 6.20 7.52
N ILE A 205 13.48 5.40 7.68
CA ILE A 205 13.14 4.23 6.86
C ILE A 205 11.80 4.49 6.16
N PRO A 206 11.78 5.25 5.04
CA PRO A 206 10.54 5.71 4.42
C PRO A 206 9.61 4.58 3.97
N HIS A 207 10.17 3.45 3.53
CA HIS A 207 9.39 2.29 3.09
C HIS A 207 8.60 1.67 4.24
N LEU A 208 9.19 1.58 5.44
CA LEU A 208 8.48 1.10 6.63
C LEU A 208 7.42 2.11 7.08
N LEU A 209 7.76 3.40 7.10
CA LEU A 209 6.82 4.45 7.50
C LEU A 209 5.56 4.45 6.63
N LYS A 210 5.74 4.35 5.30
CA LYS A 210 4.62 4.22 4.34
C LYS A 210 3.88 2.90 4.46
N HIS A 211 4.55 1.82 4.86
CA HIS A 211 3.90 0.52 5.11
C HIS A 211 2.99 0.61 6.34
N CYS A 212 3.46 1.17 7.44
CA CYS A 212 2.68 1.45 8.65
C CYS A 212 1.52 2.41 8.36
N GLU A 213 1.74 3.49 7.62
CA GLU A 213 0.69 4.44 7.24
C GLU A 213 -0.47 3.75 6.50
N ARG A 214 -0.16 2.92 5.48
CA ARG A 214 -1.19 2.20 4.73
C ARG A 214 -2.00 1.27 5.63
N TYR A 215 -1.33 0.58 6.54
CA TYR A 215 -2.01 -0.28 7.50
C TYR A 215 -2.95 0.54 8.40
N LEU A 216 -2.44 1.60 9.04
CA LEU A 216 -3.22 2.45 9.96
C LEU A 216 -4.42 3.11 9.26
N LEU A 217 -4.27 3.55 8.01
CA LEU A 217 -5.40 4.08 7.23
C LEU A 217 -6.45 3.01 6.93
N SER A 218 -6.02 1.77 6.65
CA SER A 218 -6.94 0.67 6.33
C SER A 218 -7.64 0.08 7.55
N SER A 219 -7.01 0.14 8.72
CA SER A 219 -7.52 -0.39 9.99
C SER A 219 -8.10 0.68 10.91
N LEU A 220 -8.24 1.92 10.43
CA LEU A 220 -8.71 3.06 11.23
C LEU A 220 -10.14 2.80 11.76
N SER A 221 -10.28 2.90 13.08
CA SER A 221 -11.52 2.64 13.80
C SER A 221 -11.62 3.48 15.06
N THR A 222 -12.80 3.54 15.69
CA THR A 222 -13.00 4.31 16.93
C THR A 222 -12.14 3.81 18.10
N SER A 223 -11.70 2.55 18.06
CA SER A 223 -10.88 1.95 19.12
C SER A 223 -9.42 2.41 19.08
N ASN A 224 -8.89 2.75 17.89
CA ASN A 224 -7.48 3.03 17.64
C ASN A 224 -7.22 4.46 17.09
N ALA A 225 -8.26 5.23 16.76
CA ALA A 225 -8.10 6.53 16.10
C ALA A 225 -7.36 7.58 16.93
N LEU A 226 -7.49 7.56 18.26
CA LEU A 226 -6.76 8.51 19.14
C LEU A 226 -5.25 8.23 19.13
N GLU A 227 -4.86 6.96 19.30
CA GLU A 227 -3.46 6.52 19.25
C GLU A 227 -2.86 6.74 17.85
N THR A 228 -3.66 6.48 16.81
CA THR A 228 -3.27 6.76 15.41
C THR A 228 -3.01 8.24 15.18
N LEU A 229 -3.83 9.13 15.78
CA LEU A 229 -3.63 10.57 15.68
C LEU A 229 -2.33 11.01 16.36
N GLU A 230 -2.02 10.46 17.54
CA GLU A 230 -0.76 10.74 18.25
C GLU A 230 0.44 10.31 17.42
N ILE A 231 0.41 9.11 16.84
CA ILE A 231 1.50 8.61 15.99
C ILE A 231 1.65 9.42 14.72
N ALA A 232 0.53 9.84 14.11
CA ALA A 232 0.57 10.68 12.92
C ALA A 232 1.20 12.05 13.20
N ASP A 233 0.97 12.61 14.39
CA ASP A 233 1.59 13.86 14.84
C ASP A 233 3.08 13.68 15.13
N THR A 234 3.44 12.66 15.92
CA THR A 234 4.83 12.34 16.29
C THR A 234 5.71 12.13 15.06
N CYS A 235 5.22 11.38 14.07
CA CYS A 235 5.97 11.08 12.84
C CYS A 235 5.79 12.16 11.75
N SER A 236 5.16 13.30 12.08
CA SER A 236 4.85 14.38 11.12
C SER A 236 4.14 13.90 9.83
N ASN A 237 3.32 12.84 9.93
CA ASN A 237 2.60 12.27 8.79
C ASN A 237 1.28 13.02 8.56
N HIS A 238 1.34 14.03 7.70
CA HIS A 238 0.19 14.90 7.41
C HIS A 238 -1.03 14.17 6.84
N ASN A 239 -0.84 13.21 5.94
CA ASN A 239 -1.93 12.49 5.29
C ASN A 239 -2.69 11.61 6.29
N LEU A 240 -1.95 10.86 7.12
CA LEU A 240 -2.51 10.06 8.20
C LEU A 240 -3.23 10.95 9.21
N LYS A 241 -2.59 12.07 9.62
CA LYS A 241 -3.13 13.00 10.61
C LYS A 241 -4.45 13.61 10.15
N GLU A 242 -4.49 14.13 8.93
CA GLU A 242 -5.69 14.77 8.38
C GLU A 242 -6.84 13.78 8.18
N THR A 243 -6.55 12.59 7.68
CA THR A 243 -7.57 11.53 7.53
C THR A 243 -8.12 11.09 8.89
N THR A 244 -7.25 10.94 9.88
CA THR A 244 -7.62 10.54 11.24
C THR A 244 -8.44 11.61 11.94
N LEU A 245 -8.05 12.89 11.83
CA LEU A 245 -8.85 14.01 12.35
C LEU A 245 -10.25 14.04 11.73
N ASN A 246 -10.35 13.87 10.42
CA ASN A 246 -11.66 13.85 9.74
C ASN A 246 -12.53 12.66 10.17
N PHE A 247 -11.91 11.51 10.46
CA PHE A 247 -12.62 10.35 11.02
C PHE A 247 -13.10 10.62 12.46
N LEU A 248 -12.24 11.18 13.30
CA LEU A 248 -12.55 11.49 14.71
C LEU A 248 -13.67 12.53 14.82
N VAL A 249 -13.62 13.61 14.04
CA VAL A 249 -14.68 14.64 14.05
C VAL A 249 -16.05 14.06 13.74
N LYS A 250 -16.14 13.09 12.82
CA LYS A 250 -17.41 12.43 12.47
C LYS A 250 -17.95 11.52 13.58
N ASN A 251 -17.10 11.07 14.50
CA ASN A 251 -17.45 10.15 15.57
C ASN A 251 -17.33 10.77 16.97
N ILE A 252 -17.11 12.09 17.05
CA ILE A 252 -16.67 12.77 18.27
C ILE A 252 -17.69 12.64 19.41
N GLU A 253 -18.99 12.67 19.09
CA GLU A 253 -20.09 12.56 20.06
C GLU A 253 -20.02 11.27 20.89
N HIS A 254 -19.62 10.16 20.27
CA HIS A 254 -19.49 8.87 20.96
C HIS A 254 -18.15 8.72 21.71
N MET A 255 -17.15 9.53 21.37
CA MET A 255 -15.79 9.39 21.89
C MET A 255 -15.52 10.25 23.12
N VAL A 256 -16.09 11.46 23.19
CA VAL A 256 -15.80 12.44 24.25
C VAL A 256 -16.10 11.93 25.66
N SER A 257 -17.07 11.04 25.81
CA SER A 257 -17.45 10.45 27.10
C SER A 257 -16.64 9.19 27.46
N SER A 258 -15.69 8.77 26.62
CA SER A 258 -14.91 7.57 26.86
C SER A 258 -13.69 7.84 27.76
N PRO A 259 -13.31 6.92 28.66
CA PRO A 259 -12.07 7.04 29.44
C PRO A 259 -10.81 7.15 28.57
N LYS A 260 -10.86 6.56 27.37
CA LYS A 260 -9.78 6.66 26.38
C LYS A 260 -9.57 8.11 25.92
N PHE A 261 -10.65 8.85 25.73
CA PHE A 261 -10.58 10.25 25.35
C PHE A 261 -10.02 11.11 26.49
N GLU A 262 -10.49 10.89 27.72
CA GLU A 262 -9.95 11.59 28.90
C GLU A 262 -8.43 11.38 29.04
N ALA A 263 -7.97 10.12 28.92
CA ALA A 263 -6.53 9.82 28.93
C ALA A 263 -5.78 10.51 27.77
N PHE A 264 -6.38 10.57 26.58
CA PHE A 264 -5.81 11.29 25.43
C PHE A 264 -5.70 12.80 25.67
N VAL A 265 -6.69 13.43 26.32
CA VAL A 265 -6.65 14.85 26.66
C VAL A 265 -5.42 15.19 27.50
N HIS A 266 -5.09 14.32 28.47
CA HIS A 266 -3.92 14.51 29.32
C HIS A 266 -2.60 14.27 28.59
N ARG A 267 -2.53 13.27 27.71
CA ARG A 267 -1.30 12.95 26.96
C ARG A 267 -1.00 13.98 25.87
N SER A 268 -2.04 14.44 25.18
CA SER A 268 -1.93 15.23 23.95
C SER A 268 -2.89 16.43 23.95
N PRO A 269 -2.66 17.46 24.79
CA PRO A 269 -3.54 18.62 24.88
C PRO A 269 -3.63 19.40 23.57
N HIS A 270 -2.53 19.54 22.82
CA HIS A 270 -2.50 20.27 21.55
C HIS A 270 -3.35 19.59 20.47
N LEU A 271 -3.32 18.26 20.40
CA LEU A 271 -4.17 17.49 19.49
C LEU A 271 -5.64 17.54 19.88
N THR A 272 -5.92 17.60 21.18
CA THR A 272 -7.29 17.81 21.69
C THR A 272 -7.83 19.16 21.23
N VAL A 273 -7.07 20.24 21.40
CA VAL A 273 -7.46 21.57 20.93
C VAL A 273 -7.71 21.57 19.42
N GLN A 274 -6.84 20.95 18.63
CA GLN A 274 -7.01 20.84 17.17
C GLN A 274 -8.30 20.07 16.81
N LEU A 275 -8.53 18.92 17.43
CA LEU A 275 -9.70 18.09 17.19
C LEU A 275 -11.01 18.81 17.55
N VAL A 276 -11.07 19.41 18.74
CA VAL A 276 -12.25 20.10 19.25
C VAL A 276 -12.54 21.36 18.42
N THR A 277 -11.53 22.17 18.12
CA THR A 277 -11.67 23.35 17.25
C THR A 277 -12.25 22.96 15.89
N ARG A 278 -11.73 21.88 15.30
CA ARG A 278 -12.19 21.39 14.00
C ARG A 278 -13.62 20.86 14.06
N ALA A 279 -14.00 20.17 15.14
CA ALA A 279 -15.36 19.69 15.34
C ALA A 279 -16.37 20.86 15.45
N PHE A 280 -16.05 21.90 16.22
CA PHE A 280 -16.90 23.09 16.33
C PHE A 280 -17.08 23.82 14.99
N VAL A 281 -15.99 24.01 14.23
CA VAL A 281 -16.05 24.67 12.92
C VAL A 281 -16.89 23.87 11.91
N ASN A 282 -16.83 22.53 11.98
CA ASN A 282 -17.60 21.66 11.08
C ASN A 282 -19.07 21.53 11.49
N GLY A 283 -19.41 21.65 12.78
CA GLY A 283 -20.79 21.65 13.28
C GLY A 283 -21.51 23.00 13.10
N ALA A 284 -20.79 24.08 12.78
CA ALA A 284 -21.34 25.40 12.50
C ALA A 284 -21.81 25.60 11.03
N LYS A 285 -21.81 24.53 10.22
CA LYS A 285 -22.27 24.50 8.83
C LYS A 285 -23.47 23.58 8.68
#